data_AF-A0A2N2JW60-F1
#
_entry.id   AF-A0A2N2JW60-F1
#
_cell.length_a   1.000
_cell.length_b   1.000
_cell.length_c   1.000
_cell.angle_alpha   90.00
_cell.angle_beta   90.00
_cell.angle_gamma   90.00
#
_symmetry.space_group_name_H-M   'P 1'
#
loop_
_entity.id
_entity.type
_entity.pdbx_description
1 polymer ?
#
loop_
_entity_poly.entity_id
_entity_poly.type
_entity_poly.pdbx_seq_one_letter_code
_entity_poly.pdbx_strand_id
1 'polypeptide(L)'
;MDKKRLQTKEPAGGAMEIKLEPTLSTCIETAAKREYERVLGILLKGKQENKELEETLELLRLFLESADFGQLRSLSEKPLLDDRQVEFVLRSTNSERGYEVEMKSRKRQCC
;
A
#
# COMPACT_ATOMS: atom_id res chain seq x y z
N MET A 1 -14.05 -43.13 -5.59
CA MET A 1 -14.96 -42.27 -6.36
C MET A 1 -15.57 -41.25 -5.40
N ASP A 2 -14.77 -40.57 -4.58
CA ASP A 2 -14.10 -39.30 -4.90
C ASP A 2 -15.07 -38.13 -5.02
N LYS A 3 -15.09 -37.32 -3.95
CA LYS A 3 -15.01 -35.84 -3.97
C LYS A 3 -14.97 -35.36 -2.51
N LYS A 4 -13.81 -35.51 -1.87
CA LYS A 4 -12.79 -34.48 -1.66
C LYS A 4 -13.29 -33.24 -0.91
N ARG A 5 -12.74 -33.13 0.32
CA ARG A 5 -12.37 -31.91 1.06
C ARG A 5 -13.46 -30.85 1.23
N LEU A 6 -14.16 -30.98 2.36
CA LEU A 6 -14.48 -29.81 3.15
C LEU A 6 -13.15 -29.26 3.68
N GLN A 7 -12.62 -28.25 3.01
CA GLN A 7 -11.48 -27.51 3.51
C GLN A 7 -11.97 -26.64 4.67
N THR A 8 -11.63 -27.07 5.88
CA THR A 8 -11.61 -26.29 7.10
C THR A 8 -10.99 -24.93 6.81
N LYS A 9 -11.79 -23.87 6.97
CA LYS A 9 -11.64 -22.84 8.01
C LYS A 9 -10.17 -22.45 8.23
N GLU A 10 -9.82 -21.22 7.85
CA GLU A 10 -9.38 -20.09 8.72
C GLU A 10 -9.52 -18.78 7.91
N PRO A 11 -10.19 -17.71 8.40
CA PRO A 11 -9.96 -16.37 7.88
C PRO A 11 -8.64 -15.89 8.50
N ALA A 12 -7.51 -16.30 7.91
CA ALA A 12 -6.22 -15.75 8.28
C ALA A 12 -6.23 -14.25 7.99
N GLY A 13 -5.76 -13.45 8.97
CA GLY A 13 -5.89 -11.99 9.08
C GLY A 13 -5.89 -11.23 7.75
N GLY A 14 -6.82 -10.28 7.64
CA GLY A 14 -7.09 -9.52 6.42
C GLY A 14 -5.80 -8.98 5.82
N ALA A 15 -5.46 -9.47 4.63
CA ALA A 15 -4.37 -8.89 3.85
C ALA A 15 -4.79 -7.46 3.47
N MET A 16 -4.33 -6.49 4.26
CA MET A 16 -4.60 -5.09 4.06
C MET A 16 -3.75 -4.63 2.86
N GLU A 17 -4.39 -3.98 1.88
CA GLU A 17 -3.71 -3.44 0.70
C GLU A 17 -3.91 -1.92 0.63
N ILE A 18 -2.81 -1.17 0.54
CA ILE A 18 -2.82 0.29 0.36
C ILE A 18 -2.18 0.61 -0.99
N LYS A 19 -2.84 1.48 -1.76
CA LYS A 19 -2.35 1.91 -3.07
C LYS A 19 -1.89 3.35 -2.99
N LEU A 20 -0.67 3.59 -3.45
CA LEU A 20 -0.05 4.90 -3.48
C LEU A 20 0.36 5.22 -4.92
N GLU A 21 -0.14 6.33 -5.44
CA GLU A 21 0.13 6.77 -6.81
C GLU A 21 1.01 8.02 -6.80
N PRO A 22 2.34 7.88 -6.93
CA PRO A 22 3.20 9.03 -7.13
C PRO A 22 3.01 9.63 -8.53
N THR A 23 3.32 10.91 -8.65
CA THR A 23 3.31 11.66 -9.91
C THR A 23 4.63 12.39 -10.09
N LEU A 24 4.87 12.98 -11.26
CA LEU A 24 6.06 13.83 -11.50
C LEU A 24 6.19 14.98 -10.48
N SER A 25 5.08 15.43 -9.89
CA SER A 25 5.05 16.50 -8.89
C SER A 25 5.05 16.01 -7.44
N THR A 26 4.67 14.74 -7.21
CA THR A 26 4.44 14.19 -5.87
C THR A 26 5.17 12.86 -5.74
N CYS A 27 6.22 12.82 -4.93
CA CYS A 27 6.96 11.59 -4.68
C CYS A 27 6.16 10.61 -3.81
N ILE A 28 6.54 9.34 -3.86
CA ILE A 28 5.91 8.26 -3.10
C ILE A 28 5.91 8.52 -1.58
N GLU A 29 6.96 9.14 -1.05
CA GLU A 29 7.03 9.55 0.36
C GLU A 29 5.92 10.55 0.71
N THR A 30 5.71 11.56 -0.15
CA THR A 30 4.66 12.57 0.06
C THR A 30 3.28 11.94 -0.09
N ALA A 31 3.09 11.03 -1.05
CA ALA A 31 1.84 10.30 -1.21
C ALA A 31 1.51 9.47 0.04
N ALA A 32 2.50 8.74 0.58
CA ALA A 32 2.34 7.96 1.81
C ALA A 32 2.05 8.83 3.03
N LYS A 33 2.77 9.94 3.21
CA LYS A 33 2.54 10.89 4.32
C LYS A 33 1.13 11.46 4.27
N ARG A 34 0.66 11.88 3.10
CA ARG A 34 -0.71 12.40 2.93
C ARG A 34 -1.77 11.38 3.30
N GLU A 35 -1.59 10.13 2.88
CA GLU A 35 -2.55 9.07 3.23
C GLU A 35 -2.48 8.75 4.73
N TYR A 36 -1.29 8.75 5.33
CA TYR A 36 -1.10 8.57 6.77
C TYR A 36 -1.83 9.65 7.57
N GLU A 37 -1.63 10.93 7.23
CA GLU A 37 -2.29 12.06 7.88
C GLU A 37 -3.81 12.02 7.70
N ARG A 38 -4.29 11.58 6.54
CA ARG A 38 -5.72 11.40 6.27
C ARG A 38 -6.32 10.31 7.15
N VAL A 39 -5.71 9.13 7.19
CA VAL A 39 -6.16 7.99 8.03
C VAL A 39 -6.12 8.36 9.50
N LEU A 40 -5.02 8.97 9.96
CA LEU A 40 -4.88 9.47 11.33
C LEU A 40 -5.98 10.47 11.67
N GLY A 41 -6.24 11.43 10.78
CA GLY A 41 -7.31 12.41 10.95
C GLY A 41 -8.70 11.79 11.04
N ILE A 42 -8.96 10.70 10.31
CA ILE A 42 -10.22 9.96 10.39
C ILE A 42 -10.31 9.21 11.72
N LEU A 43 -9.24 8.52 12.15
CA LEU A 43 -9.18 7.82 13.43
C LEU A 43 -9.41 8.77 14.61
N LEU A 44 -8.74 9.92 14.62
CA LEU A 44 -8.88 10.92 15.69
C LEU A 44 -10.27 11.58 15.73
N LYS A 45 -10.97 11.66 14.60
CA LYS A 45 -12.34 12.19 14.51
C LYS A 45 -13.40 11.11 14.77
N GLY A 46 -13.05 9.83 14.62
CA GLY A 46 -13.92 8.70 14.85
C GLY A 46 -14.30 8.59 16.33
N LYS A 47 -15.56 8.22 16.60
CA LYS A 47 -16.02 7.94 17.97
C LYS A 47 -15.83 6.48 18.39
N GLN A 48 -15.46 5.59 17.45
CA GLN A 48 -15.25 4.17 17.69
C GLN A 48 -13.93 3.73 17.09
N GLU A 49 -13.30 2.73 17.72
CA GLU A 49 -12.13 2.03 17.20
C GLU A 49 -12.45 1.43 15.83
N ASN A 50 -11.62 1.78 14.85
CA ASN A 50 -11.69 1.21 13.51
C ASN A 50 -10.39 0.48 13.24
N LYS A 51 -10.37 -0.81 13.59
CA LYS A 51 -9.21 -1.68 13.44
C LYS A 51 -8.61 -1.63 12.04
N GLU A 52 -9.44 -1.56 11.00
CA GLU A 52 -8.97 -1.47 9.61
C GLU A 52 -8.13 -0.19 9.38
N LEU A 53 -8.55 0.96 9.92
CA LEU A 53 -7.79 2.19 9.84
C LEU A 53 -6.53 2.15 10.71
N GLU A 54 -6.58 1.49 11.86
CA GLU A 54 -5.39 1.30 12.72
C GLU A 54 -4.34 0.44 12.04
N GLU A 55 -4.75 -0.68 11.42
CA GLU A 55 -3.88 -1.56 10.60
C GLU A 55 -3.33 -0.80 9.39
N THR A 56 -4.15 0.02 8.72
CA THR A 56 -3.71 0.91 7.64
C THR A 56 -2.62 1.87 8.11
N LEU A 57 -2.83 2.48 9.28
CA LEU A 57 -1.94 3.47 9.84
C LEU A 57 -0.61 2.83 10.28
N GLU A 58 -0.66 1.63 10.85
CA GLU A 58 0.53 0.86 11.20
C GLU A 58 1.34 0.48 9.95
N LEU A 59 0.68 0.00 8.89
CA LEU A 59 1.33 -0.34 7.62
C LEU A 59 2.00 0.88 6.98
N LEU A 60 1.31 2.03 6.94
CA LEU A 60 1.87 3.28 6.44
C LEU A 60 3.04 3.76 7.30
N ARG A 61 2.98 3.59 8.62
CA ARG A 61 4.08 3.94 9.53
C ARG A 61 5.31 3.08 9.26
N LEU A 62 5.16 1.76 9.16
CA LEU A 62 6.27 0.84 8.87
C LEU A 62 6.92 1.18 7.52
N PHE A 63 6.10 1.46 6.51
CA PHE A 63 6.58 1.93 5.22
C PHE A 63 7.34 3.26 5.34
N LEU A 64 6.80 4.24 6.05
CA LEU A 64 7.45 5.54 6.24
C LEU A 64 8.78 5.46 7.02
N GLU A 65 8.91 4.49 7.92
CA GLU A 65 10.09 4.31 8.77
C GLU A 65 11.20 3.48 8.09
N SER A 66 10.82 2.48 7.29
CA SER A 66 11.79 1.50 6.73
C SER A 66 11.96 1.56 5.22
N ALA A 67 11.10 2.26 4.47
CA ALA A 67 11.17 2.24 3.02
C ALA A 67 12.32 3.08 2.46
N ASP A 68 12.90 2.56 1.39
CA ASP A 68 14.02 3.18 0.71
C ASP A 68 13.52 4.16 -0.38
N PHE A 69 13.10 5.36 0.05
CA PHE A 69 12.47 6.35 -0.84
C PHE A 69 13.35 6.80 -2.00
N GLY A 70 14.68 6.78 -1.83
CA GLY A 70 15.62 7.08 -2.91
C GLY A 70 15.49 6.08 -4.05
N GLN A 71 15.45 4.78 -3.73
CA GLN A 71 15.28 3.71 -4.71
C GLN A 71 13.88 3.77 -5.36
N LEU A 72 12.83 3.90 -4.55
CA LEU A 72 11.44 3.96 -5.05
C LEU A 72 11.23 5.16 -5.99
N ARG A 73 11.79 6.32 -5.65
CA ARG A 73 11.76 7.51 -6.51
C ARG A 73 12.45 7.24 -7.84
N SER A 74 13.67 6.71 -7.82
CA SER A 74 14.43 6.42 -9.06
C SER A 74 13.71 5.39 -9.94
N LEU A 75 13.08 4.38 -9.35
CA LEU A 75 12.27 3.38 -10.07
C LEU A 75 11.02 4.01 -10.70
N SER A 76 10.35 4.92 -10.01
CA SER A 76 9.14 5.60 -10.50
C SER A 76 9.42 6.71 -11.52
N GLU A 77 10.59 7.34 -11.48
CA GLU A 77 10.92 8.48 -12.35
C GLU A 77 10.96 8.08 -13.82
N LYS A 78 11.58 6.94 -14.16
CA LYS A 78 11.68 6.46 -15.55
C LYS A 78 10.31 6.22 -16.20
N PRO A 79 9.39 5.43 -15.60
CA PRO A 79 8.04 5.27 -16.15
C PRO A 79 7.25 6.58 -16.17
N LEU A 80 7.34 7.42 -15.14
CA LEU A 80 6.61 8.69 -15.08
C LEU A 80 7.02 9.66 -16.20
N LEU A 81 8.29 9.67 -16.59
CA LEU A 81 8.79 10.44 -17.74
C LEU A 81 8.33 9.87 -19.09
N ASP A 82 8.06 8.56 -19.18
CA ASP A 82 7.55 7.86 -20.37
C ASP A 82 6.00 7.91 -20.45
N ASP A 83 5.38 8.90 -19.78
CA ASP A 83 3.92 9.07 -19.62
C ASP A 83 3.18 7.82 -19.09
N ARG A 84 3.89 6.98 -18.31
CA ARG A 84 3.30 5.80 -17.67
C ARG A 84 2.77 6.16 -16.30
N GLN A 85 1.66 5.53 -15.92
CA GLN A 85 1.18 5.58 -14.55
C GLN A 85 1.98 4.60 -13.70
N VAL A 86 2.42 5.06 -12.53
CA VAL A 86 3.09 4.23 -11.52
C VAL A 86 2.18 4.13 -10.30
N GLU A 87 1.99 2.90 -9.83
CA GLU A 87 1.21 2.56 -8.64
C GLU A 87 2.10 1.71 -7.72
N PHE A 88 2.21 2.10 -6.46
CA PHE A 88 2.84 1.29 -5.42
C PHE A 88 1.76 0.63 -4.59
N VAL A 89 1.84 -0.68 -4.47
CA VAL A 89 0.90 -1.51 -3.73
C VAL A 89 1.60 -2.01 -2.48
N LEU A 90 1.18 -1.50 -1.33
CA LEU A 90 1.63 -1.93 -0.02
C LEU A 90 0.72 -3.04 0.49
N ARG A 91 1.31 -4.10 1.01
CA ARG A 91 0.59 -5.24 1.59
C ARG A 91 1.11 -5.53 2.98
N SER A 92 0.20 -5.73 3.93
CA SER A 92 0.58 -6.31 5.22
C SER A 92 0.97 -7.77 5.01
N THR A 93 2.10 -8.18 5.59
CA THR A 93 2.47 -9.60 5.59
C THR A 93 1.96 -10.26 6.86
N ASN A 94 1.77 -11.58 6.82
CA ASN A 94 1.39 -12.36 8.01
C ASN A 94 2.58 -12.54 9.00
N SER A 95 3.74 -11.96 8.71
CA SER A 95 4.84 -11.86 9.68
C SER A 95 4.58 -10.67 10.58
N GLU A 96 4.79 -10.85 11.89
CA GLU A 96 4.27 -10.00 12.98
C GLU A 96 4.50 -8.49 12.85
N ARG A 97 5.41 -8.00 11.98
CA ARG A 97 5.64 -6.56 11.69
C ARG A 97 6.16 -6.30 10.26
N GLY A 98 5.85 -7.17 9.31
CA GLY A 98 6.37 -7.07 7.95
C GLY A 98 5.42 -6.35 7.00
N TYR A 99 5.99 -5.69 5.98
CA TYR A 99 5.23 -5.22 4.83
C TYR A 99 5.94 -5.60 3.53
N GLU A 100 5.15 -5.76 2.47
CA GLU A 100 5.63 -5.91 1.11
C GLU A 100 5.20 -4.70 0.28
N VAL A 101 6.08 -4.25 -0.62
CA VAL A 101 5.79 -3.19 -1.57
C VAL A 101 6.02 -3.68 -2.99
N GLU A 102 5.00 -3.56 -3.83
CA GLU A 102 5.06 -3.91 -5.25
C GLU A 102 4.83 -2.67 -6.10
N MET A 103 5.74 -2.37 -7.03
CA MET A 103 5.58 -1.29 -8.00
C MET A 103 4.96 -1.83 -9.29
N LYS A 104 3.82 -1.27 -9.70
CA LYS A 104 3.18 -1.51 -10.98
C LYS A 104 3.34 -0.28 -11.86
N SER A 105 3.77 -0.48 -13.09
CA SER A 105 3.76 0.58 -14.11
C SER A 105 2.84 0.18 -15.25
N ARG A 106 1.87 1.01 -15.60
CA ARG A 106 0.99 0.80 -16.77
C ARG A 106 1.26 1.89 -17.79
N LYS A 107 1.47 1.50 -19.05
CA LYS A 107 1.47 2.46 -20.16
C LYS A 107 0.08 3.07 -20.28
N ARG A 108 0.00 4.40 -20.29
CA ARG A 108 -1.16 5.06 -20.88
C ARG A 108 -1.08 4.74 -22.37
N GLN A 109 -2.02 3.95 -22.86
CA GLN A 109 -2.10 3.68 -24.29
C GLN A 109 -2.37 5.03 -24.96
N CYS A 110 -1.36 5.59 -25.63
CA CYS A 110 -1.57 6.69 -26.54
C CYS A 110 -2.58 6.24 -27.60
N CYS A 111 -3.64 7.03 -27.79
CA CYS A 111 -4.57 6.91 -28.90
C CYS A 111 -3.85 7.12 -30.24
#